data_AF-A0A822ENX8-F1
#
_entry.id   AF-A0A822ENX8-F1
#
_cell.length_a   1.000
_cell.length_b   1.000
_cell.length_c   1.000
_cell.angle_alpha   90.00
_cell.angle_beta   90.00
_cell.angle_gamma   90.00
#
_symmetry.space_group_name_H-M   'P 1'
#
loop_
_entity.id
_entity.type
_entity.pdbx_description
1 polymer ?
#
loop_
_entity_poly.entity_id
_entity_poly.type
_entity_poly.pdbx_seq_one_letter_code
_entity_poly.pdbx_strand_id
1 'polypeptide(L)' 'MKWEKDAKEGVVIAGGQGEGKAFTQLSSPRGLFVDTWGTL' A
#
# COMPACT_ATOMS: atom_id res chain seq x y z
N MET A 1 -0.70 0.12 2.80
CA MET A 1 -0.58 -0.94 3.83
C MET A 1 -1.97 -1.45 4.14
N LYS A 2 -2.13 -2.73 4.46
CA LYS A 2 -3.40 -3.32 4.86
C LYS A 2 -3.36 -3.61 6.36
N TRP A 3 -4.39 -3.16 7.07
CA TRP A 3 -4.60 -3.46 8.49
C TRP A 3 -5.91 -4.22 8.61
N GLU A 4 -5.88 -5.38 9.27
CA GLU A 4 -7.10 -6.05 9.69
C GLU A 4 -7.66 -5.34 10.93
N LYS A 5 -8.96 -5.51 11.19
CA LYS A 5 -9.57 -4.97 12.41
C LYS A 5 -8.83 -5.50 13.64
N ASP A 6 -8.48 -4.59 14.54
CA ASP A 6 -7.73 -4.84 15.79
C ASP A 6 -6.29 -5.37 15.60
N ALA A 7 -5.74 -5.31 14.38
CA ALA A 7 -4.36 -5.72 14.12
C ALA A 7 -3.34 -4.82 14.84
N LYS A 8 -2.31 -5.45 15.42
CA LYS A 8 -1.17 -4.75 16.05
C LYS A 8 -0.07 -4.38 15.05
N GLU A 9 -0.08 -5.01 13.88
CA GLU A 9 0.89 -4.81 12.80
C GLU A 9 0.17 -4.79 11.45
N GLY A 10 0.69 -3.99 10.52
CA GLY A 10 0.15 -3.85 9.17
C GLY A 10 0.97 -4.61 8.15
N VAL A 11 0.32 -5.00 7.04
CA VAL A 11 0.97 -5.66 5.91
C VAL A 11 1.28 -4.64 4.82
N VAL A 12 2.52 -4.63 4.33
CA VAL A 12 2.91 -3.86 3.15
C VAL A 12 2.44 -4.60 1.90
N ILE A 13 1.44 -4.03 1.22
CA ILE A 13 0.82 -4.62 0.02
C ILE A 13 1.43 -4.11 -1.29
N ALA A 14 2.04 -2.91 -1.25
CA ALA A 14 2.74 -2.32 -2.39
C ALA A 14 3.93 -1.48 -1.88
N GLY A 15 5.05 -1.55 -2.60
CA GLY A 15 6.31 -0.91 -2.22
C GLY A 15 7.24 -1.84 -1.42
N GLY A 16 8.45 -1.35 -1.10
CA GLY A 16 9.46 -2.10 -0.34
C GLY A 16 10.26 -3.16 -1.13
N GLN A 17 9.88 -3.42 -2.38
CA GLN A 17 10.54 -4.40 -3.28
C GLN A 17 11.29 -3.72 -4.44
N GLY A 18 11.71 -2.47 -4.25
CA GLY A 18 12.28 -1.64 -5.31
C GLY A 18 11.24 -1.17 -6.34
N GLU A 19 11.70 -0.34 -7.27
CA GLU A 19 10.89 0.13 -8.38
C GLU A 19 10.59 -0.98 -9.39
N GLY A 20 9.35 -1.05 -9.88
CA GLY A 20 9.00 -1.98 -10.94
C GLY A 20 7.52 -1.97 -11.32
N LYS A 21 7.15 -2.94 -12.17
CA LYS A 21 5.82 -3.08 -12.78
C LYS A 21 4.99 -4.23 -12.20
N ALA A 22 5.52 -4.94 -11.20
CA ALA A 22 4.75 -5.96 -10.50
C ALA A 22 3.63 -5.32 -9.68
N PHE A 23 2.57 -6.09 -9.40
CA PHE A 23 1.40 -5.63 -8.63
C PHE A 23 1.77 -5.11 -7.23
N THR A 24 2.88 -5.59 -6.65
CA THR A 24 3.37 -5.21 -5.33
C THR A 24 4.48 -4.15 -5.36
N GLN A 25 4.83 -3.60 -6.52
CA GLN A 25 5.91 -2.61 -6.67
C GLN A 25 5.36 -1.20 -6.99
N LEU A 26 6.14 -0.19 -6.62
CA LEU A 26 5.87 1.21 -6.94
C LEU A 26 7.04 1.75 -7.76
N SER A 27 6.79 2.28 -8.96
CA SER A 27 7.87 2.78 -9.84
C SER A 27 8.13 4.28 -9.67
N SER A 28 7.11 5.12 -9.82
CA SER A 28 7.24 6.57 -9.60
C SER A 28 5.88 7.19 -9.22
N PRO A 29 5.31 6.84 -8.05
CA PRO A 29 4.06 7.42 -7.61
C PRO A 29 4.24 8.91 -7.33
N ARG A 30 3.36 9.76 -7.88
CA ARG A 30 3.37 11.21 -7.63
C ARG A 30 2.62 11.61 -6.36
N GLY A 31 1.87 10.69 -5.78
CA GLY A 31 1.09 10.89 -4.56
C GLY A 31 0.27 9.65 -4.23
N LEU A 32 -0.28 9.62 -3.02
CA LEU A 32 -1.20 8.59 -2.54
C LEU A 32 -2.49 9.29 -2.10
N PHE A 33 -3.63 8.79 -2.53
CA PHE A 33 -4.95 9.24 -2.08
C PHE A 33 -5.67 8.06 -1.43
N VAL A 34 -6.39 8.33 -0.34
CA VAL A 34 -7.23 7.36 0.36
C VAL A 34 -8.62 7.94 0.39
N ASP A 35 -9.61 7.14 -0.01
CA ASP A 35 -11.00 7.57 0.07
C ASP A 35 -11.50 7.65 1.52
N THR A 36 -12.66 8.26 1.72
CA THR A 36 -13.28 8.38 3.05
C THR A 36 -13.76 7.03 3.60
N TRP A 37 -13.81 5.98 2.78
CA TRP A 37 -14.12 4.62 3.20
C TRP A 37 -12.90 3.88 3.73
N GLY A 38 -11.70 4.50 3.66
CA GLY A 38 -10.46 3.89 4.12
C GLY A 38 -10.05 2.68 3.28
N THR A 39 -10.56 2.57 2.05
CA THR A 39 -10.18 1.49 1.13
C THR A 39 -9.02 1.97 0.27
N LEU A 40 -7.97 1.14 0.20
CA LEU A 40 -6.76 1.33 -0.60
C LEU A 40 -6.52 0.07 -1.43
#